data_AF-A0A2S3U1A0-F1
#
_entry.id   AF-A0A2S3U1A0-F1
#
_cell.length_a   1.000
_cell.length_b   1.000
_cell.length_c   1.000
_cell.angle_alpha   90.00
_cell.angle_beta   90.00
_cell.angle_gamma   90.00
#
_symmetry.space_group_name_H-M   'P 1'
#
loop_
_entity.id
_entity.type
_entity.pdbx_description
1 polymer ?
#
loop_
_entity_poly.entity_id
_entity_poly.type
_entity_poly.pdbx_seq_one_letter_code
_entity_poly.pdbx_strand_id
1 'polypeptide(L)' 'MTKSQRELLIRALEFYRDERQLDNLPQDEEFRYYDYDENGNVTYKSVDAIDANNMGKLLESFD' A
#
# COMPACT_ATOMS: atom_id res chain seq x y z
N MET A 1 12.10 -15.34 -11.78
CA MET A 1 12.75 -14.62 -10.66
C MET A 1 13.41 -15.64 -9.74
N THR A 2 14.63 -15.40 -9.27
CA THR A 2 15.29 -16.28 -8.27
C THR A 2 14.76 -16.01 -6.86
N LYS A 3 15.03 -16.92 -5.91
CA LYS A 3 14.66 -16.72 -4.50
C LYS A 3 15.20 -15.40 -3.94
N SER A 4 16.47 -15.10 -4.16
CA SER A 4 17.09 -13.87 -3.66
C SER A 4 16.56 -12.60 -4.32
N GLN A 5 16.21 -12.65 -5.61
CA GLN A 5 15.57 -11.51 -6.29
C GLN A 5 14.18 -11.22 -5.72
N ARG A 6 13.41 -12.27 -5.40
CA ARG A 6 12.11 -12.15 -4.75
C ARG A 6 12.22 -11.55 -3.35
N GLU A 7 13.11 -12.08 -2.52
CA GLU A 7 13.33 -11.57 -1.16
C GLU A 7 13.76 -10.10 -1.17
N LEU A 8 14.61 -9.70 -2.12
CA LEU A 8 15.00 -8.30 -2.29
C LEU A 8 13.80 -7.42 -2.68
N LEU A 9 12.94 -7.90 -3.59
CA LEU A 9 11.75 -7.17 -4.01
C LEU A 9 10.76 -6.99 -2.86
N ILE A 10 10.47 -8.04 -2.10
CA ILE A 10 9.57 -7.99 -0.94
C ILE A 10 10.08 -6.95 0.06
N ARG A 11 11.37 -6.99 0.42
CA ARG A 11 11.97 -5.99 1.34
C ARG A 11 11.89 -4.57 0.83
N ALA A 12 12.06 -4.36 -0.49
CA ALA A 12 11.94 -3.03 -1.08
C ALA A 12 10.50 -2.50 -1.03
N LEU A 13 9.51 -3.38 -1.23
CA LEU A 13 8.09 -3.05 -1.12
C LEU A 13 7.69 -2.74 0.33
N GLU A 14 8.14 -3.55 1.29
CA GLU A 14 7.94 -3.29 2.73
C GLU A 14 8.59 -1.97 3.15
N PHE A 15 9.83 -1.72 2.73
CA PHE A 15 10.51 -0.46 2.99
C PHE A 15 9.74 0.74 2.42
N TYR A 16 9.25 0.65 1.18
CA TYR A 16 8.44 1.71 0.56
C TYR A 16 7.16 2.00 1.37
N ARG A 17 6.45 0.93 1.76
CA ARG A 17 5.22 1.02 2.57
C ARG A 17 5.49 1.74 3.90
N ASP A 18 6.57 1.38 4.58
CA ASP A 18 6.93 1.93 5.88
C ASP A 18 7.36 3.40 5.78
N GLU A 19 8.19 3.76 4.80
CA GLU A 19 8.61 5.16 4.56
C GLU A 19 7.44 6.07 4.23
N ARG A 20 6.49 5.57 3.44
CA ARG A 20 5.26 6.29 3.08
C ARG A 20 4.19 6.23 4.16
N GLN A 21 4.38 5.43 5.21
CA GLN A 21 3.41 5.19 6.27
C GLN A 21 2.05 4.70 5.76
N LEU A 22 2.04 3.88 4.71
CA LEU A 22 0.80 3.44 4.04
C LEU A 22 -0.12 2.65 4.96
N ASP A 23 0.44 1.88 5.90
CA ASP A 23 -0.33 1.09 6.87
C ASP A 23 -1.02 1.95 7.94
N ASN A 24 -0.67 3.24 8.04
CA ASN A 24 -1.33 4.18 8.96
C ASN A 24 -2.56 4.86 8.34
N LEU A 25 -2.84 4.64 7.05
CA LEU A 25 -4.02 5.19 6.41
C LEU A 25 -5.29 4.57 7.03
N PRO A 26 -6.37 5.35 7.20
CA PRO A 26 -7.63 4.81 7.67
C PRO A 26 -8.23 3.84 6.63
N GLN A 27 -9.03 2.90 7.12
CA GLN A 27 -9.72 1.91 6.31
C GLN A 27 -11.24 2.04 6.43
N ASP A 28 -11.96 1.76 5.34
CA ASP A 28 -13.43 1.66 5.33
C ASP A 28 -13.91 0.29 5.86
N GLU A 29 -15.23 0.10 5.90
CA GLU A 29 -15.85 -1.17 6.33
C GLU A 29 -15.51 -2.36 5.42
N GLU A 30 -15.01 -2.10 4.20
CA GLU A 30 -14.54 -3.11 3.23
C GLU A 30 -13.02 -3.30 3.29
N PHE A 31 -12.34 -2.77 4.32
CA PHE A 31 -10.89 -2.81 4.53
C PHE A 31 -10.08 -2.14 3.41
N ARG A 32 -10.66 -1.16 2.71
CA ARG A 32 -9.93 -0.36 1.72
C ARG A 32 -9.33 0.87 2.36
N TYR A 33 -8.05 1.09 2.11
CA TYR A 33 -7.36 2.29 2.54
C TYR A 33 -7.90 3.53 1.80
N TYR A 34 -8.11 4.61 2.53
CA TYR A 34 -8.53 5.90 1.98
C TYR A 34 -7.74 7.05 2.61
N ASP A 35 -7.88 8.22 1.99
CA ASP A 35 -7.30 9.48 2.42
C ASP A 35 -8.37 10.59 2.31
N TYR A 36 -7.98 11.84 2.56
CA TYR A 36 -8.85 12.99 2.44
C TYR A 36 -8.36 13.91 1.32
N ASP A 37 -9.29 14.38 0.48
CA ASP A 37 -8.99 15.42 -0.50
C ASP A 37 -8.76 16.78 0.17
N GLU A 38 -8.40 17.81 -0.61
CA GLU A 38 -8.14 19.16 -0.10
C GLU A 38 -9.36 19.80 0.62
N ASN A 39 -10.56 19.27 0.37
CA ASN A 39 -11.80 19.72 1.00
C ASN A 39 -12.19 18.87 2.23
N GLY A 40 -11.37 17.89 2.60
CA GLY A 40 -11.63 16.96 3.70
C GLY A 40 -12.64 15.85 3.37
N ASN A 41 -12.94 15.60 2.09
CA ASN A 41 -13.78 14.48 1.71
C ASN A 41 -12.95 13.20 1.55
N VAL A 42 -13.54 12.07 1.90
CA VAL A 42 -12.94 10.75 1.69
C VAL A 42 -12.65 10.54 0.20
N THR A 43 -11.41 10.14 -0.10
CA THR A 43 -10.95 9.77 -1.44
C THR A 43 -10.11 8.51 -1.41
N TYR A 44 -10.33 7.63 -2.38
CA TYR A 44 -9.54 6.42 -2.62
C TYR A 44 -8.53 6.61 -3.75
N LYS A 45 -8.44 7.84 -4.27
CA LYS A 45 -7.65 8.18 -5.47
C LYS A 45 -6.36 8.92 -5.13
N SER A 46 -6.06 9.17 -3.85
CA SER A 46 -4.74 9.67 -3.49
C SER A 46 -3.69 8.62 -3.84
N VAL A 47 -2.47 9.07 -4.12
CA VAL A 47 -1.35 8.18 -4.44
C VAL A 47 -1.17 7.15 -3.33
N ASP A 48 -1.26 7.59 -2.09
CA ASP A 48 -1.03 6.74 -0.91
C ASP A 48 -2.13 5.70 -0.74
N ALA A 49 -3.40 6.10 -0.91
CA ALA A 49 -4.52 5.16 -0.87
C ALA A 49 -4.42 4.12 -2.00
N ILE A 50 -4.08 4.54 -3.22
CA ILE A 50 -3.91 3.62 -4.35
C ILE A 50 -2.77 2.63 -4.05
N ASP A 51 -1.63 3.14 -3.60
CA ASP A 51 -0.45 2.33 -3.33
C ASP A 51 -0.70 1.34 -2.18
N ALA A 52 -1.33 1.78 -1.09
CA ALA A 52 -1.66 0.91 0.05
C ALA A 52 -2.60 -0.24 -0.36
N ASN A 53 -3.64 0.06 -1.14
CA ASN A 53 -4.58 -0.95 -1.64
C ASN A 53 -3.95 -1.92 -2.66
N ASN A 54 -2.95 -1.47 -3.41
CA ASN A 54 -2.23 -2.32 -4.36
C ASN A 54 -1.10 -3.12 -3.68
N MET A 55 -0.52 -2.60 -2.60
CA MET A 55 0.60 -3.21 -1.89
C MET A 55 0.25 -4.61 -1.39
N GLY A 56 -0.92 -4.77 -0.77
CA GLY A 56 -1.38 -6.10 -0.31
C GLY A 56 -1.42 -7.13 -1.44
N LYS A 57 -2.01 -6.75 -2.58
CA LYS A 57 -2.10 -7.62 -3.77
C LYS A 57 -0.73 -7.93 -4.37
N LEU A 58 0.19 -6.96 -4.35
CA LEU A 58 1.55 -7.13 -4.86
C LEU A 58 2.34 -8.10 -3.97
N LEU A 59 2.31 -7.92 -2.65
CA LEU A 59 2.99 -8.81 -1.71
C LEU A 59 2.45 -10.25 -1.81
N GLU A 60 1.13 -10.43 -1.86
CA GLU A 60 0.50 -11.75 -2.06
C GLU A 60 0.90 -12.42 -3.39
N SER A 61 1.15 -11.63 -4.45
CA SER A 61 1.57 -12.20 -5.74
C SER A 61 3.01 -12.74 -5.74
N PHE A 62 3.80 -12.40 -4.72
CA PHE A 62 5.19 -12.82 -4.58
C PHE A 62 5.41 -13.89 -3.50
N ASP A 63 4.41 -14.19 -2.67
CA ASP A 63 4.44 -15.35 -1.75
C ASP A 63 4.46 -16.68 -2.52
#